data_AF-A0A519RXW2-F1
#
_entry.id   AF-A0A519RXW2-F1
#
_cell.length_a   1.000
_cell.length_b   1.000
_cell.length_c   1.000
_cell.angle_alpha   90.00
_cell.angle_beta   90.00
_cell.angle_gamma   90.00
#
_symmetry.space_group_name_H-M   'P 1'
#
loop_
_entity.id
_entity.type
_entity.pdbx_description
1 polymer ?
#
loop_
_entity_poly.entity_id
_entity_poly.type
_entity_poly.pdbx_seq_one_letter_code
_entity_poly.pdbx_strand_id
1 'polypeptide(L)'
;MQHISSPDGQQKITIITNDTLRYIIDGYTDVVPKENYIKLDISAVPVEGDEVVGCWATNNYQWYLCYDESKIIEDRLDKTKFKFEAHFPIKDGIPTIKSFFRPDCFTFSFDYGELAMKRGDVIIMD
;
A
#
# COMPACT_ATOMS: atom_id res chain seq x y z
N MET A 1 10.69 0.05 8.37
CA MET A 1 10.17 1.26 7.67
C MET A 1 10.59 1.15 6.22
N GLN A 2 9.73 1.54 5.28
CA GLN A 2 10.02 1.43 3.85
C GLN A 2 9.60 2.72 3.13
N HIS A 3 10.50 3.26 2.30
CA HIS A 3 10.19 4.36 1.41
C HIS A 3 10.15 3.88 -0.03
N ILE A 4 9.02 4.15 -0.67
CA ILE A 4 8.64 3.58 -1.96
C ILE A 4 8.38 4.74 -2.91
N SER A 5 8.85 4.65 -4.15
CA SER A 5 8.59 5.67 -5.17
C SER A 5 8.14 5.07 -6.49
N SER A 6 7.32 5.82 -7.23
CA SER A 6 7.05 5.57 -8.63
C SER A 6 8.34 5.64 -9.47
N PRO A 7 8.40 5.00 -10.65
CA PRO A 7 9.62 4.99 -11.48
C PRO A 7 10.13 6.39 -11.88
N ASP A 8 9.22 7.36 -12.01
CA ASP A 8 9.53 8.75 -12.35
C ASP A 8 9.91 9.61 -11.12
N GLY A 9 9.84 9.03 -9.91
CA GLY A 9 10.15 9.70 -8.66
C GLY A 9 9.11 10.71 -8.18
N GLN A 10 8.02 10.93 -8.92
CA GLN A 10 7.04 11.98 -8.62
C GLN A 10 6.09 11.59 -7.48
N GLN A 11 5.80 10.30 -7.34
CA GLN A 11 4.91 9.78 -6.31
C GLN A 11 5.73 8.96 -5.32
N LYS A 12 5.41 9.11 -4.05
CA LYS A 12 6.12 8.47 -2.95
C LYS A 12 5.13 7.98 -1.91
N ILE A 13 5.37 6.79 -1.40
CA ILE A 13 4.63 6.20 -0.28
C ILE A 13 5.66 5.83 0.79
N THR A 14 5.37 6.16 2.03
CA THR A 14 6.12 5.63 3.18
C THR A 14 5.24 4.61 3.90
N ILE A 15 5.82 3.47 4.24
CA ILE A 15 5.19 2.45 5.08
C ILE A 15 5.96 2.33 6.41
N ILE A 16 5.26 2.58 7.51
CA ILE A 16 5.77 2.43 8.87
C ILE A 16 4.94 1.35 9.56
N THR A 17 5.59 0.29 10.06
CA THR A 17 4.93 -0.78 10.81
C THR A 17 5.45 -0.76 12.25
N ASN A 18 4.53 -0.71 13.21
CA ASN A 18 4.79 -0.80 14.64
C ASN A 18 3.90 -1.91 15.21
N ASP A 19 4.48 -3.07 15.52
CA ASP A 19 3.73 -4.30 15.87
C ASP A 19 2.61 -4.60 14.85
N THR A 20 1.36 -4.60 15.30
CA THR A 20 0.18 -4.88 14.46
C THR A 20 -0.43 -3.63 13.84
N LEU A 21 0.23 -2.47 13.96
CA LEU A 21 -0.21 -1.22 13.36
C LEU A 21 0.64 -0.90 12.14
N ARG A 22 0.00 -0.69 11.00
CA ARG A 22 0.67 -0.21 9.78
C ARG A 22 0.12 1.14 9.36
N TYR A 23 1.04 2.05 9.06
CA TYR A 23 0.76 3.35 8.49
C TYR A 23 1.20 3.34 7.04
N ILE A 24 0.31 3.74 6.14
CA ILE A 24 0.64 4.01 4.75
C ILE A 24 0.45 5.51 4.54
N ILE A 25 1.52 6.18 4.14
CA ILE A 25 1.64 7.64 4.18
C ILE A 25 1.95 8.13 2.77
N ASP A 26 1.26 9.18 2.33
CA ASP A 26 1.62 9.90 1.11
C ASP A 26 2.86 10.77 1.35
N GLY A 27 3.91 10.51 0.56
CA GLY A 27 5.18 11.21 0.62
C GLY A 27 6.32 10.42 1.29
N TYR A 28 7.44 11.13 1.48
CA TYR A 28 8.64 10.64 2.13
C TYR A 28 8.73 11.21 3.55
N THR A 29 8.79 10.36 4.57
CA THR A 29 8.89 10.78 5.98
C THR A 29 9.39 9.65 6.86
N ASP A 30 10.15 9.97 7.91
CA ASP A 30 10.60 8.98 8.90
C ASP A 30 9.68 8.90 10.12
N VAL A 31 8.62 9.72 10.14
CA VAL A 31 7.66 9.80 11.25
C VAL A 31 6.23 9.82 10.71
N VAL A 32 5.30 9.32 11.51
CA VAL A 32 3.87 9.39 11.17
C VAL A 32 3.41 10.85 11.25
N PRO A 33 2.95 11.46 10.13
CA PRO A 33 2.48 12.83 10.10
C PRO A 33 1.09 12.97 10.74
N LYS A 34 0.60 14.20 10.87
CA LYS A 34 -0.76 14.46 11.37
C LYS A 34 -1.85 14.27 10.30
N GLU A 35 -1.50 14.30 9.02
CA GLU A 35 -2.44 14.22 7.89
C GLU A 35 -1.82 13.36 6.78
N ASN A 36 -2.61 13.02 5.74
CA ASN A 36 -2.16 12.27 4.56
C ASN A 36 -1.61 10.87 4.87
N TYR A 37 -2.26 10.17 5.79
CA TYR A 37 -1.97 8.78 6.10
C TYR A 37 -3.26 7.96 6.25
N ILE A 38 -3.12 6.65 6.13
CA ILE A 38 -4.08 5.68 6.64
C ILE A 38 -3.40 4.78 7.66
N LYS A 39 -4.09 4.54 8.77
CA LYS A 39 -3.65 3.67 9.87
C LYS A 39 -4.51 2.40 9.85
N LEU A 40 -3.82 1.27 9.82
CA LEU A 40 -4.40 -0.05 9.68
C LEU A 40 -4.04 -0.89 10.91
N ASP A 41 -5.00 -1.70 11.35
CA ASP A 41 -4.76 -2.89 12.16
C ASP A 41 -4.50 -4.05 11.20
N ILE A 42 -3.33 -4.68 11.33
CA ILE A 42 -2.91 -5.83 10.53
C ILE A 42 -2.82 -7.11 11.37
N SER A 43 -3.38 -7.12 12.58
CA SER A 43 -3.34 -8.30 13.46
C SER A 43 -4.01 -9.55 12.88
N ALA A 44 -4.96 -9.37 11.96
CA ALA A 44 -5.64 -10.46 11.27
C ALA A 44 -4.94 -10.89 9.98
N VAL A 45 -3.98 -10.11 9.48
CA VAL A 45 -3.29 -10.41 8.22
C VAL A 45 -2.27 -11.54 8.48
N PRO A 46 -2.35 -12.67 7.76
CA PRO A 46 -1.38 -13.75 7.91
C PRO A 46 -0.02 -13.32 7.38
N VAL A 47 1.06 -13.83 7.97
CA VAL A 47 2.44 -13.49 7.55
C VAL A 47 2.66 -13.82 6.08
N GLU A 48 2.16 -14.98 5.62
CA GLU A 48 2.29 -15.42 4.22
C GLU A 48 1.42 -14.62 3.24
N GLY A 49 0.47 -13.83 3.74
CA GLY A 49 -0.46 -13.03 2.96
C GLY A 49 -0.34 -11.52 3.21
N ASP A 50 0.73 -11.08 3.89
CA ASP A 50 1.03 -9.67 4.09
C ASP A 50 1.48 -9.06 2.75
N GLU A 51 0.49 -8.73 1.93
CA GLU A 51 0.68 -8.24 0.57
C GLU A 51 -0.11 -6.94 0.34
N VAL A 52 0.61 -5.89 -0.02
CA VAL A 52 0.05 -4.61 -0.46
C VAL A 52 0.19 -4.52 -1.96
N VAL A 53 -0.93 -4.36 -2.66
CA VAL A 53 -0.95 -4.14 -4.12
C VAL A 53 -1.41 -2.73 -4.44
N GLY A 54 -0.94 -2.19 -5.55
CA GLY A 54 -1.34 -0.84 -5.92
C GLY A 54 -0.99 -0.46 -7.33
N CYS A 55 -1.44 0.73 -7.72
CA CYS A 55 -1.04 1.37 -8.97
C CYS A 55 -0.82 2.87 -8.77
N TRP A 56 0.19 3.38 -9.45
CA TRP A 56 0.47 4.80 -9.64
C TRP A 56 -0.45 5.39 -10.71
N ALA A 57 -0.78 6.67 -10.56
CA ALA A 57 -1.51 7.51 -11.52
C ALA A 57 -2.72 6.86 -12.21
N THR A 58 -3.50 6.01 -11.51
CA THR A 58 -4.63 5.30 -12.11
C THR A 58 -5.97 5.92 -11.75
N ASN A 59 -6.94 5.92 -12.68
CA ASN A 59 -8.33 6.32 -12.43
C ASN A 59 -8.50 7.69 -11.75
N ASN A 60 -7.69 8.68 -12.15
CA ASN A 60 -7.63 10.03 -11.57
C ASN A 60 -7.04 10.12 -10.15
N TYR A 61 -6.59 9.00 -9.58
CA TYR A 61 -5.86 8.97 -8.32
C TYR A 61 -4.36 9.06 -8.59
N GLN A 62 -3.65 9.75 -7.71
CA GLN A 62 -2.20 9.66 -7.64
C GLN A 62 -1.81 8.24 -7.29
N TRP A 63 -2.42 7.63 -6.28
CA TRP A 63 -2.27 6.19 -6.10
C TRP A 63 -3.56 5.53 -5.67
N TYR A 64 -3.66 4.26 -6.06
CA TYR A 64 -4.67 3.34 -5.60
C TYR A 64 -3.98 2.15 -4.94
N LEU A 65 -4.36 1.83 -3.71
CA LEU A 65 -3.82 0.71 -2.94
C LEU A 65 -4.92 -0.25 -2.50
N CYS A 66 -4.57 -1.52 -2.39
CA CYS A 66 -5.34 -2.53 -1.69
C CYS A 66 -4.45 -3.29 -0.73
N TYR A 67 -5.01 -3.61 0.43
CA TYR A 67 -4.37 -4.48 1.41
C TYR A 67 -5.46 -5.32 2.07
N ASP A 68 -5.56 -6.57 1.64
CA ASP A 68 -6.62 -7.49 2.07
C ASP A 68 -6.50 -7.85 3.55
N GLU A 69 -7.63 -8.13 4.19
CA GLU A 69 -7.77 -8.49 5.61
C GLU A 69 -7.26 -7.44 6.62
N SER A 70 -6.69 -6.32 6.13
CA SER A 70 -6.37 -5.17 6.96
C SER A 70 -7.65 -4.48 7.42
N LYS A 71 -7.63 -3.91 8.64
CA LYS A 71 -8.75 -3.14 9.17
C LYS A 71 -8.36 -1.68 9.31
N ILE A 72 -9.09 -0.80 8.66
CA ILE A 72 -8.90 0.64 8.76
C ILE A 72 -9.27 1.10 10.18
N ILE A 73 -8.29 1.61 10.93
CA ILE A 73 -8.51 2.25 12.23
C ILE A 73 -8.80 3.73 12.03
N GLU A 74 -8.04 4.37 11.15
CA GLU A 74 -8.11 5.80 10.90
C GLU A 74 -7.65 6.13 9.49
N ASP A 75 -8.32 7.07 8.85
CA ASP A 75 -8.05 7.44 7.46
C ASP A 75 -8.08 8.96 7.30
N ARG A 76 -6.89 9.53 7.04
CA ARG A 76 -6.66 10.97 6.85
C ARG A 76 -6.12 11.29 5.45
N LEU A 77 -6.34 10.41 4.49
CA LEU A 77 -5.91 10.62 3.11
C LEU A 77 -6.80 11.63 2.40
N ASP A 78 -6.21 12.46 1.54
CA ASP A 78 -6.95 13.26 0.55
C ASP A 78 -7.68 12.34 -0.45
N LYS A 79 -8.98 12.14 -0.23
CA LYS A 79 -9.81 11.23 -1.04
C LYS A 79 -10.01 11.65 -2.48
N THR A 80 -9.63 12.88 -2.83
CA THR A 80 -9.64 13.33 -4.23
C THR A 80 -8.41 12.84 -4.99
N LYS A 81 -7.34 12.44 -4.28
CA LYS A 81 -6.07 11.99 -4.85
C LYS A 81 -5.74 10.54 -4.56
N PHE A 82 -6.23 9.99 -3.44
CA PHE A 82 -5.82 8.69 -2.97
C PHE A 82 -7.00 7.77 -2.73
N LYS A 83 -6.83 6.52 -3.15
CA LYS A 83 -7.80 5.46 -2.92
C LYS A 83 -7.15 4.29 -2.20
N PHE A 84 -7.80 3.82 -1.15
CA PHE A 84 -7.41 2.62 -0.42
C PHE A 84 -8.61 1.70 -0.28
N GLU A 85 -8.40 0.40 -0.44
CA GLU A 85 -9.39 -0.65 -0.20
C GLU A 85 -8.80 -1.72 0.73
N ALA A 86 -9.57 -2.11 1.74
CA ALA A 86 -9.19 -3.14 2.70
C ALA A 86 -9.46 -4.58 2.19
N HIS A 87 -9.83 -4.71 0.92
CA HIS A 87 -10.20 -5.98 0.31
C HIS A 87 -9.66 -6.07 -1.12
N PHE A 88 -9.21 -7.27 -1.51
CA PHE A 88 -8.86 -7.49 -2.91
C PHE A 88 -10.10 -7.45 -3.82
N PRO A 89 -9.93 -7.02 -5.09
CA PRO A 89 -10.98 -7.11 -6.08
C PRO A 89 -11.50 -8.54 -6.24
N ILE A 90 -12.80 -8.69 -6.42
CA ILE A 90 -13.43 -9.99 -6.65
C ILE A 90 -13.66 -10.16 -8.15
N LYS A 91 -13.21 -11.29 -8.70
CA LYS A 91 -13.51 -11.71 -10.06
C LYS A 91 -14.10 -13.12 -10.04
N ASP A 92 -15.26 -13.30 -10.66
CA ASP A 92 -15.97 -14.58 -10.71
C ASP A 92 -16.19 -15.21 -9.31
N GLY A 93 -16.43 -14.36 -8.31
CA GLY A 93 -16.63 -14.76 -6.91
C GLY A 93 -15.34 -15.04 -6.12
N ILE A 94 -14.16 -14.89 -6.73
CA ILE A 94 -12.87 -15.20 -6.12
C ILE A 94 -12.05 -13.92 -5.95
N PRO A 95 -11.52 -13.62 -4.75
CA PRO A 95 -10.57 -12.53 -4.54
C PRO A 95 -9.34 -12.69 -5.43
N THR A 96 -8.91 -11.62 -6.09
CA THR A 96 -7.76 -11.67 -7.00
C THR A 96 -7.07 -10.33 -7.16
N ILE A 97 -5.75 -10.41 -7.27
CA ILE A 97 -4.89 -9.25 -7.60
C ILE A 97 -4.51 -9.18 -9.08
N LYS A 98 -5.09 -10.02 -9.95
CA LYS A 98 -4.73 -10.08 -11.38
C LYS A 98 -4.81 -8.73 -12.10
N SER A 99 -5.71 -7.84 -11.69
CA SER A 99 -5.83 -6.49 -12.26
C SER A 99 -4.62 -5.60 -11.99
N PHE A 100 -3.79 -5.93 -11.00
CA PHE A 100 -2.56 -5.23 -10.66
C PHE A 100 -1.33 -5.76 -11.42
N PHE A 101 -1.46 -6.81 -12.22
CA PHE A 101 -0.38 -7.33 -13.06
C PHE A 101 -0.32 -6.63 -14.41
N ARG A 102 -0.01 -5.33 -14.39
CA ARG A 102 0.07 -4.46 -15.57
C ARG A 102 1.04 -3.29 -15.31
N PRO A 103 1.43 -2.51 -16.33
CA PRO A 103 2.23 -1.31 -16.14
C PRO A 103 1.59 -0.33 -15.15
N ASP A 104 2.44 0.46 -14.51
CA ASP A 104 2.15 1.44 -13.46
C ASP A 104 1.62 0.82 -12.16
N CYS A 105 1.57 -0.51 -12.06
CA CYS A 105 1.14 -1.23 -10.87
C CYS A 105 2.30 -1.97 -10.20
N PHE A 106 2.13 -2.24 -8.91
CA PHE A 106 3.14 -2.85 -8.06
C PHE A 106 2.52 -3.76 -7.00
N THR A 107 3.40 -4.56 -6.41
CA THR A 107 3.11 -5.45 -5.30
C THR A 107 4.27 -5.44 -4.32
N PHE A 108 3.96 -5.30 -3.03
CA PHE A 108 4.88 -5.47 -1.92
C PHE A 108 4.42 -6.64 -1.08
N SER A 109 5.33 -7.53 -0.75
CA SER A 109 5.09 -8.56 0.25
C SER A 109 6.05 -8.33 1.41
N PHE A 110 5.53 -8.49 2.63
CA PHE A 110 6.30 -8.32 3.84
C PHE A 110 6.43 -9.65 4.57
N ASP A 111 7.65 -10.00 4.99
CA ASP A 111 7.88 -11.12 5.89
C ASP A 111 8.27 -10.54 7.25
N TYR A 112 7.51 -10.88 8.29
CA TYR A 112 7.74 -10.40 9.66
C TYR A 112 7.84 -8.86 9.76
N GLY A 113 7.09 -8.14 8.91
CA GLY A 113 7.06 -6.67 8.86
C GLY A 113 8.17 -6.03 8.04
N GLU A 114 9.11 -6.81 7.50
CA GLU A 114 10.18 -6.36 6.61
C GLU A 114 9.82 -6.63 5.15
N LEU A 115 10.24 -5.74 4.24
CA LEU A 115 9.97 -5.93 2.81
C LEU A 115 10.72 -7.16 2.28
N ALA A 116 9.97 -8.21 1.92
CA ALA A 116 10.52 -9.47 1.44
C ALA A 116 10.54 -9.54 -0.09
N MET A 117 9.47 -9.07 -0.73
CA MET A 117 9.34 -9.08 -2.18
C MET A 117 8.79 -7.76 -2.68
N LYS A 118 9.30 -7.34 -3.83
CA LYS A 118 8.69 -6.29 -4.64
C LYS A 118 8.52 -6.77 -6.07
N ARG A 119 7.43 -6.35 -6.70
CA ARG A 119 7.16 -6.60 -8.12
C ARG A 119 6.53 -5.38 -8.75
N GLY A 120 6.78 -5.21 -10.05
CA GLY A 120 6.19 -4.14 -10.86
C GLY A 120 6.96 -2.84 -10.79
N ASP A 121 6.26 -1.74 -11.01
CA ASP A 121 6.86 -0.43 -11.26
C ASP A 121 7.15 0.30 -9.94
N VAL A 122 8.31 -0.01 -9.34
CA VAL A 122 8.68 0.55 -8.04
C VAL A 122 10.19 0.68 -7.79
N ILE A 123 10.56 1.83 -7.20
CA ILE A 123 11.88 2.09 -6.63
C ILE A 123 11.77 2.06 -5.10
N ILE A 124 12.65 1.31 -4.45
CA ILE A 124 12.84 1.36 -2.99
C ILE A 124 13.97 2.34 -2.72
N MET A 125 13.76 3.26 -1.79
CA MET A 125 14.74 4.28 -1.42
C MET A 125 15.36 3.91 -0.07
N ASP A 126 16.68 4.01 0.01
CA ASP A 126 17.47 3.85 1.24
C ASP A 126 17.43 5.10 2.12
#